data_AF-A0A2R5FQL5-F1
#
_entry.id   AF-A0A2R5FQL5-F1
#
_cell.length_a   1.000
_cell.length_b   1.000
_cell.length_c   1.000
_cell.angle_alpha   90.00
_cell.angle_beta   90.00
_cell.angle_gamma   90.00
#
_symmetry.space_group_name_H-M   'P 1'
#
loop_
_entity.id
_entity.type
_entity.pdbx_description
1 polymer ?
#
loop_
_entity_poly.entity_id
_entity_poly.type
_entity_poly.pdbx_seq_one_letter_code
_entity_poly.pdbx_strand_id
1 'polypeptide(L)'
;MTHQTNQTNSIMPENSPKSSPPWTEAHEAFCYQHHIPPAAKILWQWLMRQGQIASEIEPDLSEFNTWVAKTRGKPYAHNYLKKIFEILVSCRVLQVIKQYSWKITKLLVRPLSWLNPPKKRRKKKLHNHNSSYDLPASNGTNAEPGVNSSSNSITLTTAEFEELERQHEILIACAEYQIYFDPNKPSTREMFEFDIEDVRLALKHFVKRSQRQVIPNPQGWLIACLRNCYWEDETLKLSDFLLALKSWFPGNLPRDY
;
A
#
# COMPACT_ATOMS: atom_id res chain seq x y z
N MET A 1 17.96 63.59 38.95
CA MET A 1 17.35 63.43 37.61
C MET A 1 18.44 62.99 36.65
N THR A 2 18.54 61.69 36.37
CA THR A 2 19.13 61.12 35.15
C THR A 2 18.89 59.60 35.18
N HIS A 3 17.72 59.19 34.71
CA HIS A 3 17.46 57.84 34.23
C HIS A 3 17.73 57.83 32.72
N GLN A 4 18.41 56.80 32.21
CA GLN A 4 18.13 56.09 30.94
C GLN A 4 19.29 55.12 30.64
N THR A 5 19.11 53.83 30.90
CA THR A 5 18.61 52.75 30.00
C THR A 5 19.74 52.09 29.18
N ASN A 6 20.19 50.94 29.68
CA ASN A 6 20.96 49.96 28.93
C ASN A 6 20.06 49.35 27.84
N GLN A 7 20.42 49.59 26.58
CA GLN A 7 19.83 48.90 25.43
C GLN A 7 20.43 47.49 25.34
N THR A 8 19.56 46.50 25.54
CA THR A 8 19.71 45.11 25.14
C THR A 8 19.75 45.01 23.62
N ASN A 9 20.91 44.65 23.06
CA ASN A 9 21.01 44.21 21.66
C ASN A 9 20.32 42.84 21.52
N SER A 10 19.07 42.88 21.09
CA SER A 10 18.30 41.71 20.68
C SER A 10 18.81 41.25 19.32
N ILE A 11 19.43 40.07 19.29
CA ILE A 11 19.80 39.33 18.08
C ILE A 11 18.49 38.97 17.35
N MET A 12 18.20 39.65 16.24
CA MET A 12 17.22 39.17 15.26
C MET A 12 17.96 38.36 14.20
N PRO A 13 17.67 37.06 14.01
CA PRO A 13 18.01 36.40 12.76
C PRO A 13 17.02 36.87 11.69
N GLU A 14 17.57 37.65 10.78
CA GLU A 14 17.02 38.08 9.51
C GLU A 14 16.42 36.87 8.75
N ASN A 15 15.08 36.83 8.67
CA ASN A 15 14.35 35.86 7.85
C ASN A 15 14.56 36.21 6.37
N SER A 16 15.70 35.78 5.82
CA SER A 16 15.92 35.71 4.39
C SER A 16 14.79 34.89 3.73
N PRO A 17 14.18 35.35 2.62
CA PRO A 17 13.14 34.60 1.92
C PRO A 17 13.77 33.36 1.29
N LYS A 18 13.69 32.23 2.01
CA LYS A 18 14.05 30.92 1.48
C LYS A 18 13.15 30.68 0.27
N SER A 19 13.75 30.66 -0.92
CA SER A 19 13.10 30.32 -2.19
C SER A 19 12.47 28.94 -2.05
N SER A 20 11.19 28.92 -1.67
CA SER A 20 10.42 27.70 -1.54
C SER A 20 10.15 27.19 -2.97
N PRO A 21 10.51 25.95 -3.29
CA PRO A 21 10.22 25.39 -4.60
C PRO A 21 8.72 25.51 -4.92
N PRO A 22 8.36 26.02 -6.11
CA PRO A 22 6.98 26.30 -6.43
C PRO A 22 6.20 24.99 -6.50
N TRP A 23 5.02 24.99 -5.88
CA TRP A 23 4.04 23.92 -6.04
C TRP A 23 3.67 23.82 -7.52
N THR A 24 3.94 22.68 -8.16
CA THR A 24 3.73 22.49 -9.60
C THR A 24 2.47 21.68 -9.89
N GLU A 25 1.98 21.74 -11.14
CA GLU A 25 0.87 20.91 -11.65
C GLU A 25 1.11 19.41 -11.44
N ALA A 26 2.36 18.96 -11.48
CA ALA A 26 2.71 17.58 -11.19
C ALA A 26 2.42 17.16 -9.74
N HIS A 27 2.50 18.09 -8.77
CA HIS A 27 2.07 17.82 -7.39
C HIS A 27 0.55 17.70 -7.28
N GLU A 28 -0.20 18.46 -8.10
CA GLU A 28 -1.66 18.32 -8.18
C GLU A 28 -2.06 16.97 -8.78
N ALA A 29 -1.45 16.60 -9.91
CA ALA A 29 -1.67 15.30 -10.54
C ALA A 29 -1.39 14.14 -9.56
N PHE A 30 -0.32 14.23 -8.77
CA PHE A 30 0.01 13.25 -7.74
C PHE A 30 -1.07 13.18 -6.65
N CYS A 31 -1.58 14.33 -6.19
CA CYS A 31 -2.65 14.36 -5.20
C CYS A 31 -3.92 13.68 -5.73
N TYR A 32 -4.28 13.90 -7.01
CA TYR A 32 -5.43 13.24 -7.63
C TYR A 32 -5.20 11.73 -7.76
N GLN A 33 -4.03 11.32 -8.27
CA GLN A 33 -3.69 9.91 -8.46
C GLN A 33 -3.71 9.11 -7.15
N HIS A 34 -3.19 9.69 -6.07
CA HIS A 34 -3.11 9.02 -4.76
C HIS A 34 -4.25 9.40 -3.80
N HIS A 35 -5.28 10.08 -4.30
CA HIS A 35 -6.48 10.47 -3.56
C HIS A 35 -6.15 11.24 -2.26
N ILE A 36 -5.13 12.09 -2.32
CA ILE A 36 -4.66 12.88 -1.17
C ILE A 36 -5.72 13.95 -0.87
N PRO A 37 -6.30 13.97 0.35
CA PRO A 37 -7.36 14.91 0.69
C PRO A 37 -6.82 16.36 0.77
N PRO A 38 -7.66 17.38 0.56
CA PRO A 38 -7.23 18.78 0.55
C PRO A 38 -6.45 19.22 1.79
N ALA A 39 -6.80 18.71 2.97
CA ALA A 39 -6.09 19.02 4.21
C ALA A 39 -4.66 18.45 4.24
N ALA A 40 -4.45 17.25 3.71
CA ALA A 40 -3.12 16.65 3.58
C ALA A 40 -2.29 17.39 2.51
N LYS A 41 -2.91 17.82 1.40
CA LYS A 41 -2.28 18.70 0.40
C LYS A 41 -1.75 19.99 1.04
N ILE A 42 -2.56 20.65 1.87
CA ILE A 42 -2.16 21.89 2.58
C ILE A 42 -0.98 21.64 3.53
N LEU A 43 -0.99 20.52 4.25
CA LEU A 43 0.14 20.13 5.11
C LEU A 43 1.42 19.92 4.29
N TRP A 44 1.33 19.22 3.16
CA TRP A 44 2.47 19.01 2.27
C TRP A 44 3.02 20.33 1.72
N GLN A 45 2.15 21.21 1.24
CA GLN A 45 2.52 22.55 0.78
C GLN A 45 3.22 23.36 1.87
N TRP A 46 2.73 23.29 3.11
CA TRP A 46 3.36 23.96 4.24
C TRP A 46 4.74 23.39 4.54
N LEU A 47 4.91 22.06 4.54
CA LEU A 47 6.20 21.41 4.76
C LEU A 47 7.24 21.77 3.70
N MET A 48 6.84 21.89 2.44
CA MET A 48 7.71 22.35 1.35
C MET A 48 8.21 23.80 1.54
N ARG A 49 7.55 24.60 2.38
CA ARG A 49 7.97 25.98 2.70
C ARG A 49 8.94 26.06 3.89
N GLN A 50 9.05 25.00 4.71
CA GLN A 50 9.85 25.02 5.94
C GLN A 50 11.36 24.82 5.70
N GLY A 51 11.75 24.26 4.55
CA GLY A 51 13.15 23.96 4.25
C GLY A 51 13.40 23.57 2.81
N GLN A 52 14.61 23.07 2.55
CA GLN A 52 15.00 22.61 1.22
C GLN A 52 14.37 21.23 0.97
N ILE A 53 13.76 21.02 -0.20
CA ILE A 53 13.25 19.68 -0.56
C ILE A 53 14.39 18.67 -0.48
N ALA A 54 14.09 17.46 -0.02
CA ALA A 54 15.07 16.38 0.21
C ALA A 54 16.07 16.63 1.34
N SER A 55 15.92 17.69 2.15
CA SER A 55 16.65 17.84 3.41
C SER A 55 15.82 17.33 4.59
N GLU A 56 16.50 16.88 5.65
CA GLU A 56 15.87 16.58 6.92
C GLU A 56 15.35 17.87 7.55
N ILE A 57 14.09 17.88 7.95
CA ILE A 57 13.44 18.98 8.65
C ILE A 57 12.81 18.46 9.95
N GLU A 58 12.70 19.33 10.95
CA GLU A 58 12.05 19.02 12.23
C GLU A 58 10.80 19.90 12.40
N PRO A 59 9.73 19.67 11.60
CA PRO A 59 8.50 20.44 11.71
C PRO A 59 7.76 20.17 13.03
N ASP A 60 7.22 21.23 13.62
CA ASP A 60 6.20 21.14 14.67
C ASP A 60 4.79 21.27 14.07
N LEU A 61 4.00 20.21 14.20
CA LEU A 61 2.61 20.19 13.76
C LEU A 61 1.71 21.18 14.52
N SER A 62 2.14 21.65 15.70
CA SER A 62 1.47 22.72 16.45
C SER A 62 1.63 24.08 15.76
N GLU A 63 2.80 24.35 15.19
CA GLU A 63 3.05 25.55 14.38
C GLU A 63 2.24 25.51 13.10
N PHE A 64 2.19 24.36 12.43
CA PHE A 64 1.28 24.14 11.30
C PHE A 64 -0.17 24.45 11.68
N ASN A 65 -0.65 23.91 12.80
CA ASN A 65 -2.03 24.11 13.20
C ASN A 65 -2.35 25.57 13.55
N THR A 66 -1.37 26.27 14.14
CA THR A 66 -1.45 27.72 14.41
C THR A 66 -1.51 28.52 13.09
N TRP A 67 -0.71 28.14 12.10
CA TRP A 67 -0.73 28.74 10.77
C TRP A 67 -2.06 28.48 10.04
N VAL A 68 -2.62 27.27 10.14
CA VAL A 68 -3.93 26.93 9.59
C VAL A 68 -5.06 27.71 10.29
N ALA A 69 -4.99 27.88 11.60
CA ALA A 69 -5.98 28.67 12.33
C ALA A 69 -6.00 30.13 11.85
N LYS A 70 -4.82 30.69 11.53
CA LYS A 70 -4.70 32.05 10.97
C LYS A 70 -5.26 32.15 9.54
N THR A 71 -5.02 31.14 8.69
CA THR A 71 -5.41 31.19 7.27
C THR A 71 -6.84 30.73 7.01
N ARG A 72 -7.32 29.71 7.74
CA ARG A 72 -8.65 29.08 7.58
C ARG A 72 -9.65 29.46 8.67
N GLY A 73 -9.23 30.20 9.68
CA GLY A 73 -10.05 30.61 10.84
C GLY A 73 -10.26 29.53 11.91
N LYS A 74 -10.04 28.25 11.60
CA LYS A 74 -10.20 27.14 12.55
C LYS A 74 -9.05 26.13 12.46
N PRO A 75 -8.41 25.77 13.59
CA PRO A 75 -7.40 24.72 13.60
C PRO A 75 -8.02 23.35 13.26
N TYR A 76 -7.19 22.42 12.79
CA TYR A 76 -7.55 21.02 12.71
C TYR A 76 -7.56 20.38 14.10
N ALA A 77 -8.46 19.42 14.30
CA ALA A 77 -8.45 18.57 15.48
C ALA A 77 -7.21 17.67 15.49
N HIS A 78 -6.69 17.40 16.68
CA HIS A 78 -5.50 16.56 16.90
C HIS A 78 -5.54 15.24 16.12
N ASN A 79 -6.61 14.45 16.30
CA ASN A 79 -6.74 13.14 15.66
C ASN A 79 -6.82 13.25 14.13
N TYR A 80 -7.31 14.39 13.62
CA TYR A 80 -7.37 14.64 12.19
C TYR A 80 -5.99 15.01 11.63
N LEU A 81 -5.19 15.81 12.35
CA LEU A 81 -3.79 16.10 12.00
C LEU A 81 -2.96 14.83 11.88
N LYS A 82 -3.11 13.92 12.85
CA LYS A 82 -2.43 12.62 12.84
C LYS A 82 -2.78 11.81 11.59
N LYS A 83 -4.08 11.73 11.26
CA LYS A 83 -4.56 11.04 10.06
C LYS A 83 -3.99 11.65 8.76
N ILE A 84 -4.02 12.97 8.59
CA ILE A 84 -3.48 13.58 7.36
C ILE A 84 -1.96 13.44 7.26
N PHE A 85 -1.25 13.42 8.39
CA PHE A 85 0.18 13.15 8.44
C PHE A 85 0.49 11.71 8.02
N GLU A 86 -0.25 10.74 8.58
CA GLU A 86 -0.15 9.32 8.22
C GLU A 86 -0.42 9.09 6.72
N ILE A 87 -1.41 9.78 6.14
CA ILE A 87 -1.68 9.72 4.68
C ILE A 87 -0.46 10.16 3.85
N LEU A 88 0.20 11.25 4.23
CA LEU A 88 1.39 11.71 3.50
C LEU A 88 2.58 10.74 3.66
N VAL A 89 2.71 10.10 4.82
CA VAL A 89 3.70 9.04 5.04
C VAL A 89 3.38 7.80 4.18
N SER A 90 2.12 7.37 4.14
CA SER A 90 1.70 6.22 3.32
C SER A 90 1.87 6.46 1.83
N CYS A 91 1.64 7.69 1.36
CA CYS A 91 1.91 8.10 -0.02
C CYS A 91 3.40 8.30 -0.33
N ARG A 92 4.30 7.97 0.63
CA ARG A 92 5.76 8.17 0.57
C ARG A 92 6.21 9.62 0.33
N VAL A 93 5.30 10.57 0.43
CA VAL A 93 5.60 12.01 0.35
C VAL A 93 6.53 12.40 1.51
N LEU A 94 6.28 11.83 2.69
CA LEU A 94 7.07 12.03 3.89
C LEU A 94 7.77 10.75 4.29
N GLN A 95 9.03 10.87 4.67
CA GLN A 95 9.79 9.82 5.32
C GLN A 95 10.12 10.27 6.74
N VAL A 96 9.57 9.59 7.74
CA VAL A 96 9.89 9.85 9.15
C VAL A 96 11.26 9.24 9.45
N ILE A 97 12.19 10.05 9.96
CA ILE A 97 13.53 9.64 10.36
C ILE A 97 13.56 9.37 11.85
N LYS A 98 13.02 10.31 12.64
CA LYS A 98 12.98 10.21 14.10
C LYS A 98 11.77 10.94 14.64
N GLN A 99 11.04 10.29 15.55
CA GLN A 99 9.89 10.90 16.20
C GLN A 99 10.26 11.28 17.64
N TYR A 100 10.21 12.57 17.98
CA TYR A 100 10.46 13.05 19.34
C TYR A 100 9.17 13.14 20.14
N SER A 101 8.09 13.55 19.49
CA SER A 101 6.73 13.51 20.00
C SER A 101 5.77 13.34 18.83
N TRP A 102 4.46 13.22 19.10
CA TRP A 102 3.48 13.23 18.01
C TRP A 102 3.47 14.56 17.24
N LYS A 103 3.90 15.66 17.87
CA LYS A 103 3.94 17.01 17.29
C LYS A 103 5.21 17.29 16.51
N ILE A 104 6.35 16.81 17.04
CA ILE A 104 7.68 17.16 16.57
C ILE A 104 8.34 15.90 16.05
N THR A 105 8.56 15.87 14.75
CA THR A 105 9.10 14.70 14.04
C THR A 105 10.19 15.17 13.10
N LYS A 106 11.37 14.57 13.21
CA LYS A 106 12.42 14.67 12.20
C LYS A 106 12.02 13.86 11.00
N LEU A 107 11.82 14.52 9.87
CA LEU A 107 11.33 13.90 8.64
C LEU A 107 12.00 14.48 7.40
N LEU A 108 11.96 13.73 6.31
CA LEU A 108 12.41 14.15 4.99
C LEU A 108 11.20 14.24 4.07
N VAL A 109 11.03 15.41 3.43
CA VAL A 109 10.03 15.59 2.36
C VAL A 109 10.65 15.11 1.05
N ARG A 110 10.12 14.03 0.49
CA ARG A 110 10.67 13.44 -0.73
C ARG A 110 10.34 14.34 -1.93
N PRO A 111 11.31 14.59 -2.83
CA PRO A 111 11.04 15.27 -4.08
C PRO A 111 10.12 14.40 -4.95
N LEU A 112 9.28 15.05 -5.75
CA LEU A 112 8.32 14.36 -6.63
C LEU A 112 9.01 13.37 -7.60
N SER A 113 10.27 13.62 -7.98
CA SER A 113 11.08 12.71 -8.80
C SER A 113 11.35 11.35 -8.15
N TRP A 114 11.28 11.25 -6.83
CA TRP A 114 11.47 10.01 -6.06
C TRP A 114 10.17 9.26 -5.80
N LEU A 115 9.01 9.87 -6.11
CA LEU A 115 7.70 9.26 -5.91
C LEU A 115 7.22 8.47 -7.14
N ASN A 116 7.80 8.76 -8.31
CA ASN A 116 7.52 8.00 -9.53
C ASN A 116 8.42 6.75 -9.60
N PRO A 117 7.90 5.58 -10.02
CA PRO A 117 8.75 4.42 -10.28
C PRO A 117 9.81 4.80 -11.32
N PRO A 118 11.08 4.40 -11.13
CA PRO A 118 12.14 4.74 -12.07
C PRO A 118 11.73 4.27 -13.46
N LYS A 119 11.63 5.21 -14.42
CA LYS A 119 11.34 4.89 -15.83
C LYS A 119 12.36 3.84 -16.24
N LYS A 120 11.91 2.59 -16.45
CA LYS A 120 12.76 1.45 -16.85
C LYS A 120 13.70 1.95 -17.95
N ARG A 121 15.01 1.95 -17.68
CA ARG A 121 16.02 2.22 -18.70
C ARG A 121 15.72 1.27 -19.85
N ARG A 122 15.30 1.84 -20.98
CA ARG A 122 15.02 1.12 -22.23
C ARG A 122 16.22 0.20 -22.48
N LYS A 123 16.01 -1.11 -22.45
CA LYS A 123 17.05 -2.12 -22.70
C LYS A 123 17.77 -1.70 -24.00
N LYS A 124 19.03 -1.25 -23.90
CA LYS A 124 19.90 -1.16 -25.06
C LYS A 124 19.97 -2.59 -25.62
N LYS A 125 19.54 -2.76 -26.87
CA LYS A 125 19.69 -4.01 -27.62
C LYS A 125 21.18 -4.36 -27.60
N LEU A 126 21.57 -5.30 -26.74
CA LEU A 126 22.84 -6.00 -26.88
C LEU A 126 22.64 -6.99 -28.02
N HIS A 127 23.25 -6.67 -29.16
CA HIS A 127 23.46 -7.62 -30.24
C HIS A 127 24.26 -8.79 -29.67
N ASN A 128 23.65 -9.96 -29.81
CA ASN A 128 24.24 -11.25 -29.55
C ASN A 128 25.27 -11.50 -30.66
N HIS A 129 26.56 -11.49 -30.34
CA HIS A 129 27.58 -12.09 -31.19
C HIS A 129 28.41 -13.05 -30.36
N ASN A 130 28.32 -14.31 -30.76
CA ASN A 130 29.08 -15.45 -30.27
C ASN A 130 30.58 -15.13 -30.23
N SER A 131 31.26 -15.53 -29.15
CA SER A 131 32.64 -15.98 -29.25
C SER A 131 32.90 -17.03 -28.19
N SER A 132 33.14 -18.24 -28.69
CA SER A 132 33.81 -19.37 -28.05
C SER A 132 35.15 -18.93 -27.45
N TYR A 133 35.50 -19.41 -26.25
CA TYR A 133 36.80 -20.01 -25.93
C TYR A 133 36.73 -20.72 -24.55
N ASP A 134 37.48 -21.82 -24.50
CA ASP A 134 37.52 -22.88 -23.51
C ASP A 134 38.27 -22.57 -22.20
N LEU A 135 37.74 -23.15 -21.10
CA LEU A 135 38.40 -23.72 -19.89
C LEU A 135 39.20 -22.82 -18.90
N PRO A 136 39.50 -23.26 -17.65
CA PRO A 136 38.83 -24.21 -16.73
C PRO A 136 38.73 -23.70 -15.25
N ALA A 137 38.21 -24.58 -14.38
CA ALA A 137 37.81 -24.46 -12.97
C ALA A 137 38.84 -23.93 -11.94
N SER A 138 38.33 -23.34 -10.84
CA SER A 138 38.96 -23.39 -9.50
C SER A 138 37.94 -23.11 -8.37
N ASN A 139 38.08 -23.89 -7.29
CA ASN A 139 37.26 -23.95 -6.07
C ASN A 139 37.31 -22.68 -5.21
N GLY A 140 36.30 -22.50 -4.32
CA GLY A 140 36.45 -21.59 -3.18
C GLY A 140 35.20 -21.33 -2.33
N THR A 141 34.81 -22.32 -1.54
CA THR A 141 34.41 -22.25 -0.10
C THR A 141 33.63 -21.05 0.48
N ASN A 142 32.48 -21.40 1.07
CA ASN A 142 31.92 -21.01 2.38
C ASN A 142 31.84 -19.53 2.81
N ALA A 143 30.63 -19.08 3.18
CA ALA A 143 30.31 -18.62 4.55
C ALA A 143 28.84 -18.16 4.68
N GLU A 144 28.03 -18.95 5.38
CA GLU A 144 27.01 -18.42 6.32
C GLU A 144 27.79 -17.95 7.58
N PRO A 145 27.42 -16.85 8.27
CA PRO A 145 26.30 -16.93 9.22
C PRO A 145 25.56 -15.61 9.52
N GLY A 146 24.40 -15.71 10.20
CA GLY A 146 24.11 -14.78 11.29
C GLY A 146 22.69 -14.23 11.38
N VAL A 147 21.81 -15.00 12.03
CA VAL A 147 20.58 -14.54 12.69
C VAL A 147 20.88 -13.37 13.62
N ASN A 148 20.15 -12.27 13.53
CA ASN A 148 19.97 -11.30 14.63
C ASN A 148 18.55 -10.72 14.59
N SER A 149 17.79 -10.99 15.64
CA SER A 149 16.41 -10.54 15.84
C SER A 149 16.30 -9.08 16.29
N SER A 150 15.29 -8.42 15.72
CA SER A 150 14.33 -7.48 16.34
C SER A 150 14.81 -6.17 16.99
N SER A 151 14.55 -5.05 16.30
CA SER A 151 13.99 -3.83 16.91
C SER A 151 13.40 -2.87 15.85
N ASN A 152 12.07 -2.88 15.81
CA ASN A 152 11.11 -1.88 15.32
C ASN A 152 11.62 -0.61 14.61
N SER A 153 11.68 -0.68 13.29
CA SER A 153 11.17 0.39 12.42
C SER A 153 10.40 -0.29 11.29
N ILE A 154 9.07 -0.11 11.22
CA ILE A 154 8.22 -0.70 10.18
C ILE A 154 8.51 0.02 8.85
N THR A 155 9.63 -0.32 8.22
CA THR A 155 9.81 -0.12 6.79
C THR A 155 9.16 -1.31 6.11
N LEU A 156 7.90 -1.15 5.69
CA LEU A 156 7.22 -2.15 4.87
C LEU A 156 8.10 -2.46 3.65
N THR A 157 8.48 -3.72 3.53
CA THR A 157 9.25 -4.26 2.41
C THR A 157 8.42 -4.18 1.12
N THR A 158 9.09 -4.20 -0.04
CA THR A 158 8.39 -4.19 -1.34
C THR A 158 7.37 -5.33 -1.46
N ALA A 159 7.68 -6.50 -0.90
CA ALA A 159 6.79 -7.66 -0.90
C ALA A 159 5.52 -7.44 -0.06
N GLU A 160 5.62 -6.79 1.11
CA GLU A 160 4.45 -6.46 1.93
C GLU A 160 3.54 -5.42 1.23
N PHE A 161 4.13 -4.53 0.41
CA PHE A 161 3.35 -3.58 -0.38
C PHE A 161 2.60 -4.26 -1.54
N GLU A 162 3.27 -5.14 -2.29
CA GLU A 162 2.66 -5.95 -3.35
C GLU A 162 1.50 -6.79 -2.78
N GLU A 163 1.69 -7.35 -1.58
CA GLU A 163 0.67 -8.12 -0.89
C GLU A 163 -0.53 -7.25 -0.46
N LEU A 164 -0.29 -6.05 0.07
CA LEU A 164 -1.38 -5.12 0.40
C LEU A 164 -2.16 -4.64 -0.82
N GLU A 165 -1.47 -4.40 -1.94
CA GLU A 165 -2.10 -4.03 -3.21
C GLU A 165 -3.00 -5.16 -3.71
N ARG A 166 -2.51 -6.41 -3.68
CA ARG A 166 -3.31 -7.60 -4.00
C ARG A 166 -4.55 -7.73 -3.12
N GLN A 167 -4.40 -7.58 -1.80
CA GLN A 167 -5.54 -7.63 -0.86
C GLN A 167 -6.56 -6.53 -1.14
N HIS A 168 -6.08 -5.34 -1.50
CA HIS A 168 -6.94 -4.22 -1.87
C HIS A 168 -7.73 -4.50 -3.15
N GLU A 169 -7.11 -5.07 -4.18
CA GLU A 169 -7.78 -5.47 -5.42
C GLU A 169 -8.88 -6.52 -5.17
N ILE A 170 -8.62 -7.52 -4.32
CA ILE A 170 -9.61 -8.54 -3.94
C ILE A 170 -10.84 -7.89 -3.30
N LEU A 171 -10.64 -6.93 -2.39
CA LEU A 171 -11.74 -6.22 -1.72
C LEU A 171 -12.55 -5.36 -2.68
N ILE A 172 -11.87 -4.64 -3.59
CA ILE A 172 -12.54 -3.86 -4.64
C ILE A 172 -13.40 -4.77 -5.50
N ALA A 173 -12.82 -5.88 -5.99
CA ALA A 173 -13.55 -6.83 -6.82
C ALA A 173 -14.80 -7.33 -6.11
N CYS A 174 -14.73 -7.68 -4.82
CA CYS A 174 -15.91 -8.11 -4.06
C CYS A 174 -16.96 -7.00 -3.89
N ALA A 175 -16.52 -5.76 -3.66
CA ALA A 175 -17.41 -4.60 -3.48
C ALA A 175 -18.21 -4.27 -4.76
N GLU A 176 -17.65 -4.50 -5.95
CA GLU A 176 -18.36 -4.34 -7.23
C GLU A 176 -19.61 -5.25 -7.32
N TYR A 177 -19.59 -6.39 -6.64
CA TYR A 177 -20.72 -7.33 -6.54
C TYR A 177 -21.54 -7.14 -5.25
N GLN A 178 -21.37 -6.01 -4.55
CA GLN A 178 -22.04 -5.67 -3.30
C GLN A 178 -21.76 -6.65 -2.15
N ILE A 179 -20.62 -7.34 -2.20
CA ILE A 179 -20.13 -8.21 -1.13
C ILE A 179 -19.04 -7.46 -0.36
N TYR A 180 -19.41 -6.86 0.77
CA TYR A 180 -18.50 -6.04 1.56
C TYR A 180 -17.79 -6.88 2.60
N PHE A 181 -16.47 -6.97 2.58
CA PHE A 181 -15.70 -7.60 3.66
C PHE A 181 -15.11 -6.56 4.60
N ASP A 182 -14.98 -6.93 5.88
CA ASP A 182 -14.25 -6.13 6.87
C ASP A 182 -12.79 -6.63 6.91
N PRO A 183 -11.79 -5.81 6.51
CA PRO A 183 -10.39 -6.22 6.47
C PRO A 183 -9.83 -6.72 7.82
N ASN A 184 -10.45 -6.33 8.93
CA ASN A 184 -9.99 -6.68 10.27
C ASN A 184 -10.56 -8.02 10.76
N LYS A 185 -11.53 -8.61 10.05
CA LYS A 185 -12.15 -9.86 10.47
C LYS A 185 -11.33 -11.08 10.05
N PRO A 186 -11.24 -12.12 10.90
CA PRO A 186 -10.55 -13.37 10.56
C PRO A 186 -11.10 -14.05 9.30
N SER A 187 -12.42 -14.04 9.11
CA SER A 187 -13.08 -14.61 7.92
C SER A 187 -12.65 -13.95 6.62
N THR A 188 -12.26 -12.67 6.67
CA THR A 188 -11.77 -11.93 5.50
C THR A 188 -10.32 -12.28 5.19
N ARG A 189 -9.51 -12.63 6.20
CA ARG A 189 -8.11 -13.02 5.98
C ARG A 189 -7.98 -14.25 5.11
N GLU A 190 -8.85 -15.22 5.32
CA GLU A 190 -8.90 -16.42 4.50
C GLU A 190 -9.13 -16.10 3.02
N MET A 191 -9.93 -15.09 2.70
CA MET A 191 -10.15 -14.67 1.31
C MET A 191 -8.85 -14.19 0.64
N PHE A 192 -7.92 -13.62 1.41
CA PHE A 192 -6.62 -13.17 0.90
C PHE A 192 -5.65 -14.32 0.62
N GLU A 193 -5.97 -15.55 1.01
CA GLU A 193 -5.14 -16.72 0.67
C GLU A 193 -5.32 -17.13 -0.79
N PHE A 194 -6.41 -16.71 -1.45
CA PHE A 194 -6.74 -17.05 -2.83
C PHE A 194 -6.15 -16.06 -3.86
N ASP A 195 -6.00 -16.52 -5.09
CA ASP A 195 -5.63 -15.67 -6.23
C ASP A 195 -6.80 -14.75 -6.61
N ILE A 196 -6.48 -13.54 -7.08
CA ILE A 196 -7.47 -12.58 -7.59
C ILE A 196 -8.26 -13.16 -8.76
N GLU A 197 -7.64 -14.00 -9.59
CA GLU A 197 -8.34 -14.65 -10.71
C GLU A 197 -9.40 -15.66 -10.24
N ASP A 198 -9.10 -16.45 -9.21
CA ASP A 198 -10.06 -17.38 -8.60
C ASP A 198 -11.22 -16.63 -7.95
N VAL A 199 -10.93 -15.51 -7.26
CA VAL A 199 -11.94 -14.62 -6.71
C VAL A 199 -12.85 -14.08 -7.83
N ARG A 200 -12.29 -13.65 -8.95
CA ARG A 200 -13.08 -13.19 -10.11
C ARG A 200 -13.95 -14.30 -10.70
N LEU A 201 -13.44 -15.53 -10.79
CA LEU A 201 -14.23 -16.69 -11.26
C LEU A 201 -15.37 -17.03 -10.30
N ALA A 202 -15.09 -17.04 -9.00
CA ALA A 202 -16.07 -17.27 -7.94
C ALA A 202 -17.18 -16.21 -7.94
N LEU A 203 -16.83 -14.93 -8.15
CA LEU A 203 -17.79 -13.83 -8.26
C LEU A 203 -18.66 -13.92 -9.53
N LYS A 204 -18.09 -14.31 -10.67
CA LYS A 204 -18.88 -14.61 -11.88
C LYS A 204 -19.87 -15.74 -11.62
N HIS A 205 -19.44 -16.79 -10.92
CA HIS A 205 -20.31 -17.90 -10.54
C HIS A 205 -21.39 -17.47 -9.54
N PHE A 206 -21.06 -16.59 -8.59
CA PHE A 206 -22.00 -15.99 -7.65
C PHE A 206 -23.16 -15.30 -8.39
N VAL A 207 -22.87 -14.46 -9.40
CA VAL A 207 -23.91 -13.80 -10.19
C VAL A 207 -24.78 -14.80 -10.96
N LYS A 208 -24.16 -15.79 -11.59
CA LYS A 208 -24.90 -16.84 -12.32
C LYS A 208 -25.88 -17.58 -11.41
N ARG A 209 -25.50 -17.80 -10.14
CA ARG A 209 -26.33 -18.49 -9.17
C ARG A 209 -27.35 -17.58 -8.49
N SER A 210 -26.99 -16.32 -8.22
CA SER A 210 -27.89 -15.35 -7.60
C SER A 210 -29.08 -14.99 -8.50
N GLN A 211 -28.94 -15.11 -9.82
CA GLN A 211 -30.05 -15.03 -10.78
C GLN A 211 -31.13 -16.10 -10.55
N ARG A 212 -30.79 -17.24 -9.95
CA ARG A 212 -31.72 -18.35 -9.70
C ARG A 212 -32.23 -18.41 -8.27
N GLN A 213 -31.49 -17.85 -7.31
CA GLN A 213 -31.80 -17.93 -5.89
C GLN A 213 -31.17 -16.77 -5.11
N VAL A 214 -31.88 -16.22 -4.13
CA VAL A 214 -31.30 -15.27 -3.17
C VAL A 214 -30.31 -15.99 -2.26
N ILE A 215 -29.08 -15.46 -2.15
CA ILE A 215 -28.02 -16.02 -1.31
C ILE A 215 -28.00 -15.26 0.03
N PRO A 216 -28.46 -15.85 1.15
CA PRO A 216 -28.66 -15.13 2.42
C PRO A 216 -27.35 -14.79 3.16
N ASN A 217 -26.21 -15.33 2.73
CA ASN A 217 -24.88 -15.02 3.27
C ASN A 217 -23.83 -14.96 2.14
N PRO A 218 -23.68 -13.82 1.46
CA PRO A 218 -22.80 -13.68 0.30
C PRO A 218 -21.33 -13.92 0.64
N GLN A 219 -20.87 -13.41 1.79
CA GLN A 219 -19.49 -13.57 2.25
C GLN A 219 -19.15 -15.04 2.51
N GLY A 220 -19.96 -15.71 3.32
CA GLY A 220 -19.73 -17.12 3.65
C GLY A 220 -19.88 -18.02 2.44
N TRP A 221 -20.82 -17.71 1.55
CA TRP A 221 -20.98 -18.43 0.30
C TRP A 221 -19.75 -18.27 -0.59
N LEU A 222 -19.19 -17.05 -0.72
CA LEU A 222 -18.03 -16.81 -1.57
C LEU A 222 -16.79 -17.55 -1.05
N ILE A 223 -16.56 -17.54 0.26
CA ILE A 223 -15.48 -18.32 0.87
C ILE A 223 -15.67 -19.82 0.63
N ALA A 224 -16.90 -20.33 0.79
CA ALA A 224 -17.19 -21.74 0.48
C ALA A 224 -17.01 -22.08 -1.00
N CYS A 225 -17.34 -21.15 -1.89
CA CYS A 225 -17.12 -21.26 -3.33
C CYS A 225 -15.64 -21.36 -3.66
N LEU A 226 -14.81 -20.49 -3.07
CA LEU A 226 -13.35 -20.47 -3.20
C LEU A 226 -12.70 -21.77 -2.71
N ARG A 227 -13.11 -22.27 -1.54
CA ARG A 227 -12.58 -23.53 -0.99
C ARG A 227 -12.84 -24.76 -1.84
N ASN A 228 -13.98 -24.80 -2.53
CA ASN A 228 -14.45 -25.98 -3.24
C ASN A 228 -14.47 -25.78 -4.76
N CYS A 229 -13.89 -24.69 -5.25
CA CYS A 229 -13.83 -24.34 -6.66
C CYS A 229 -15.17 -24.48 -7.40
N TYR A 230 -16.28 -24.00 -6.84
CA TYR A 230 -17.62 -24.22 -7.44
C TYR A 230 -17.76 -23.69 -8.88
N TRP A 231 -16.87 -22.81 -9.34
CA TRP A 231 -16.84 -22.35 -10.73
C TRP A 231 -16.32 -23.40 -11.71
N GLU A 232 -15.50 -24.34 -11.25
CA GLU A 232 -14.98 -25.47 -12.03
C GLU A 232 -15.98 -26.61 -12.12
N ASP A 233 -17.00 -26.60 -11.26
CA ASP A 233 -18.09 -27.56 -11.25
C ASP A 233 -18.99 -27.31 -12.48
N GLU A 234 -18.47 -27.64 -13.66
CA GLU A 234 -19.30 -27.97 -14.81
C GLU A 234 -20.19 -29.11 -14.36
N THR A 235 -21.49 -28.82 -14.22
CA THR A 235 -22.51 -29.80 -13.85
C THR A 235 -22.17 -31.14 -14.48
N LEU A 236 -21.71 -32.10 -13.66
CA LEU A 236 -21.32 -33.41 -14.13
C LEU A 236 -22.49 -33.95 -14.95
N LYS A 237 -22.30 -34.10 -16.26
CA LYS A 237 -23.41 -34.53 -17.12
C LYS A 237 -23.81 -35.91 -16.65
N LEU A 238 -25.10 -36.21 -16.72
CA LEU A 238 -25.61 -37.51 -16.29
C LEU A 238 -24.83 -38.67 -16.95
N SER A 239 -24.41 -38.50 -18.20
CA SER A 239 -23.55 -39.45 -18.92
C SER A 239 -22.22 -39.70 -18.21
N ASP A 240 -21.54 -38.63 -17.81
CA ASP A 240 -20.20 -38.66 -17.23
C ASP A 240 -20.28 -39.18 -15.79
N PHE A 241 -21.36 -38.84 -15.08
CA PHE A 241 -21.68 -39.38 -13.77
C PHE A 241 -21.89 -40.89 -13.81
N LEU A 242 -22.71 -41.37 -14.74
CA LEU A 242 -22.96 -42.80 -14.91
C LEU A 242 -21.69 -43.56 -15.32
N LEU A 243 -20.78 -42.93 -16.06
CA LEU A 243 -19.50 -43.51 -16.46
C LEU A 243 -18.54 -43.62 -15.26
N ALA A 244 -18.44 -42.57 -14.45
CA ALA A 244 -17.69 -42.56 -13.20
C ALA A 244 -18.25 -43.57 -12.18
N LEU A 245 -19.58 -43.69 -12.10
CA LEU A 245 -20.23 -44.64 -11.19
C LEU A 245 -19.99 -46.09 -11.61
N LYS A 246 -19.98 -46.37 -12.92
CA LYS A 246 -19.60 -47.67 -13.47
C LYS A 246 -18.14 -48.03 -13.26
N SER A 247 -17.23 -47.06 -13.26
CA SER A 247 -15.80 -47.31 -12.98
C SER A 247 -15.51 -47.44 -11.48
N TRP A 248 -16.30 -46.78 -10.63
CA TRP A 248 -16.20 -46.87 -9.17
C TRP A 248 -16.73 -48.19 -8.61
N PHE A 249 -17.73 -48.78 -9.27
CA PHE A 249 -18.20 -50.11 -8.93
C PHE A 249 -17.23 -51.17 -9.50
N PRO A 250 -16.56 -51.99 -8.66
CA PRO A 250 -15.81 -53.12 -9.16
C PRO A 250 -16.79 -54.07 -9.86
N GLY A 251 -16.50 -54.46 -11.10
CA GLY A 251 -17.35 -55.37 -11.89
C GLY A 251 -17.59 -56.75 -11.25
N ASN A 252 -16.89 -57.04 -10.14
CA ASN A 252 -16.95 -58.27 -9.37
C ASN A 252 -17.54 -58.06 -7.98
N LEU A 253 -18.61 -57.27 -7.85
CA LEU A 253 -19.40 -57.34 -6.61
C LEU A 253 -20.06 -58.72 -6.54
N PRO A 254 -19.79 -59.52 -5.48
CA PRO A 254 -20.48 -60.78 -5.27
C PRO A 254 -21.98 -60.50 -5.24
N ARG A 255 -22.74 -61.18 -6.10
CA ARG A 255 -24.22 -61.04 -6.17
C ARG A 255 -24.94 -61.69 -4.99
N ASP A 256 -24.20 -62.22 -4.03
CA ASP A 256 -24.74 -62.96 -2.90
C ASP A 256 -24.69 -62.09 -1.64
N TYR A 257 -25.62 -61.14 -1.55
CA TYR A 257 -26.09 -60.53 -0.30
C TYR A 257 -27.61 -60.33 -0.39
#